data_AF-A0A5Q4E2I2-F1
#
_entry.id   AF-A0A5Q4E2I2-F1
#
_cell.length_a   1.000
_cell.length_b   1.000
_cell.length_c   1.000
_cell.angle_alpha   90.00
_cell.angle_beta   90.00
_cell.angle_gamma   90.00
#
_symmetry.space_group_name_H-M   'P 1'
#
loop_
_entity.id
_entity.type
_entity.pdbx_description
1 polymer ?
#
loop_
_entity_poly.entity_id
_entity_poly.type
_entity_poly.pdbx_seq_one_letter_code
_entity_poly.pdbx_strand_id
1 'polypeptide(L)'
;MRYLKIAGLAALIALFLTLSVGAHEVGMRAAVQVRAANGNTITYSESTLPANAQVTSVKVTVGYSTGEPMARGRIEIYAPDPPNARRNPHDPPRPWQTGTLNARGEYTFRPDLSRRGRWTIRVEQNNHTNFILLVI
;
A
#
# COMPACT_ATOMS: atom_id res chain seq x y z
N MET A 1 -2.43 32.00 -53.87
CA MET A 1 -2.73 32.10 -52.42
C MET A 1 -3.40 30.81 -51.93
N ARG A 2 -2.63 29.78 -51.57
CA ARG A 2 -3.15 28.48 -51.10
C ARG A 2 -2.25 27.91 -50.00
N TYR A 3 -2.14 28.61 -48.87
CA TYR A 3 -1.46 28.12 -47.67
C TYR A 3 -2.17 28.64 -46.42
N LEU A 4 -3.43 28.28 -46.23
CA LEU A 4 -4.17 28.69 -45.04
C LEU A 4 -5.23 27.65 -44.62
N LYS A 5 -4.88 26.36 -44.61
CA LYS A 5 -5.78 25.29 -44.10
C LYS A 5 -5.06 24.15 -43.36
N ILE A 6 -3.83 24.35 -42.87
CA ILE A 6 -3.11 23.30 -42.10
C ILE A 6 -2.75 23.77 -40.67
N ALA A 7 -2.98 25.03 -40.31
CA ALA A 7 -2.70 25.53 -38.96
C ALA A 7 -3.70 25.02 -37.89
N GLY A 8 -4.90 24.59 -38.28
CA GLY A 8 -5.94 24.13 -37.34
C GLY A 8 -5.76 22.70 -36.83
N LEU A 9 -5.08 21.82 -37.58
CA LEU A 9 -4.96 20.40 -37.21
C LEU A 9 -3.75 20.14 -36.29
N ALA A 10 -2.69 20.94 -36.40
CA ALA A 10 -1.51 20.83 -35.55
C ALA A 10 -1.78 21.30 -34.10
N ALA A 11 -2.66 22.29 -33.91
CA ALA A 11 -3.04 22.78 -32.58
C ALA A 11 -3.87 21.75 -31.79
N LEU A 12 -4.64 20.88 -32.48
CA LEU A 12 -5.43 19.84 -31.81
C LEU A 12 -4.55 18.68 -31.32
N ILE A 13 -3.49 18.32 -32.05
CA ILE A 13 -2.54 17.27 -31.63
C ILE A 13 -1.65 17.77 -30.48
N ALA A 14 -1.25 19.04 -30.48
CA ALA A 14 -0.48 19.64 -29.39
C ALA A 14 -1.31 19.79 -28.09
N LEU A 15 -2.64 19.91 -28.19
CA LEU A 15 -3.52 19.95 -27.01
C LEU A 15 -3.80 18.56 -26.41
N PHE A 16 -3.53 17.48 -27.16
CA PHE A 16 -3.62 16.10 -26.66
C PHE A 16 -2.29 15.54 -26.13
N LEU A 17 -1.16 16.24 -26.35
CA LEU A 17 0.17 15.78 -25.92
C LEU A 17 0.59 16.26 -24.51
N THR A 18 -0.23 17.05 -23.81
CA THR A 18 0.00 17.40 -22.39
C THR A 18 -0.77 16.51 -21.41
N LEU A 19 -1.57 15.57 -21.91
CA LEU A 19 -2.20 14.51 -21.11
C LEU A 19 -1.36 13.23 -21.15
N SER A 20 -0.02 13.34 -21.06
CA SER A 20 0.70 12.24 -20.45
C SER A 20 0.23 12.21 -19.00
N VAL A 21 -0.84 11.45 -18.75
CA VAL A 21 -1.14 10.90 -17.43
C VAL A 21 0.12 10.15 -17.05
N GLY A 22 1.03 10.85 -16.35
CA GLY A 22 2.21 10.21 -15.80
C GLY A 22 1.68 9.05 -14.99
N ALA A 23 2.11 7.83 -15.31
CA ALA A 23 1.87 6.72 -14.42
C ALA A 23 2.56 7.07 -13.10
N HIS A 24 1.81 7.62 -12.14
CA HIS A 24 2.30 7.86 -10.79
C HIS A 24 2.38 6.48 -10.15
N GLU A 25 3.59 5.97 -9.99
CA GLU A 25 3.80 4.72 -9.27
C GLU A 25 3.49 4.95 -7.80
N VAL A 26 2.91 3.95 -7.14
CA VAL A 26 2.64 4.00 -5.70
C VAL A 26 3.79 3.31 -4.99
N GLY A 27 4.52 4.03 -4.15
CA GLY A 27 5.51 3.48 -3.22
C GLY A 27 4.87 3.14 -1.88
N MET A 28 5.33 2.06 -1.24
CA MET A 28 4.83 1.61 0.04
C MET A 28 5.95 0.99 0.87
N ARG A 29 5.97 1.27 2.17
CA ARG A 29 6.92 0.71 3.15
C ARG A 29 6.24 0.39 4.48
N ALA A 30 6.77 -0.57 5.23
CA ALA A 30 6.35 -0.85 6.59
C ALA A 30 7.48 -0.65 7.59
N ALA A 31 7.21 0.10 8.64
CA ALA A 31 8.02 0.14 9.85
C ALA A 31 7.35 -0.74 10.92
N VAL A 32 8.03 -1.80 11.34
CA VAL A 32 7.50 -2.82 12.24
C VAL A 32 8.17 -2.67 13.60
N GLN A 33 7.40 -2.27 14.61
CA GLN A 33 7.90 -2.17 15.98
C GLN A 33 7.80 -3.52 16.68
N VAL A 34 8.92 -3.99 17.20
CA VAL A 34 9.08 -5.28 17.88
C VAL A 34 9.55 -5.05 19.31
N ARG A 35 8.98 -5.79 20.26
CA ARG A 35 9.47 -5.83 21.64
C ARG A 35 10.59 -6.87 21.77
N ALA A 36 11.79 -6.42 22.11
CA ALA A 36 12.92 -7.29 22.39
C ALA A 36 12.79 -7.96 23.77
N ALA A 37 13.58 -9.02 24.00
CA ALA A 37 13.57 -9.78 25.25
C ALA A 37 13.94 -8.92 26.47
N ASN A 38 14.78 -7.91 26.28
CA ASN A 38 15.16 -6.94 27.33
C ASN A 38 14.10 -5.85 27.58
N GLY A 39 12.95 -5.91 26.91
CA GLY A 39 11.86 -4.95 27.03
C GLY A 39 11.94 -3.74 26.09
N ASN A 40 13.06 -3.53 25.39
CA ASN A 40 13.22 -2.40 24.46
C ASN A 40 12.38 -2.59 23.19
N THR A 41 12.09 -1.49 22.51
CA THR A 41 11.44 -1.50 21.19
C THR A 41 12.48 -1.33 20.08
N ILE A 42 12.47 -2.24 19.11
CA ILE A 42 13.29 -2.20 17.90
C ILE A 42 12.38 -2.03 16.70
N THR A 43 12.78 -1.23 15.70
CA THR A 43 12.03 -1.08 14.45
C THR A 43 12.73 -1.82 13.33
N TYR A 44 11.98 -2.67 12.63
CA TYR A 44 12.42 -3.40 11.44
C TYR A 44 11.66 -2.92 10.20
N SER A 45 12.18 -3.19 9.00
CA SER A 45 11.41 -3.11 7.76
C SER A 45 10.66 -4.42 7.50
N GLU A 46 9.83 -4.44 6.45
CA GLU A 46 9.22 -5.66 5.93
C GLU A 46 10.21 -6.76 5.52
N SER A 47 11.43 -6.37 5.11
CA SER A 47 12.46 -7.30 4.61
C SER A 47 13.43 -7.80 5.69
N THR A 48 13.48 -7.15 6.85
CA THR A 48 14.42 -7.48 7.93
C THR A 48 13.73 -8.02 9.19
N LEU A 49 12.42 -8.24 9.16
CA LEU A 49 11.64 -8.70 10.32
C LEU A 49 12.00 -10.15 10.69
N PRO A 50 12.41 -10.42 11.95
CA PRO A 50 12.63 -11.80 12.40
C PRO A 50 11.34 -12.61 12.47
N ALA A 51 11.36 -13.87 12.04
CA ALA A 51 10.16 -14.72 11.90
C ALA A 51 9.34 -14.95 13.19
N ASN A 52 9.93 -14.77 14.36
CA ASN A 52 9.26 -14.96 15.67
C ASN A 52 9.23 -13.68 16.50
N ALA A 53 9.35 -12.52 15.84
CA ALA A 53 9.32 -11.24 16.50
C ALA A 53 8.00 -11.04 17.29
N GLN A 54 8.11 -10.43 18.47
CA GLN A 54 6.97 -9.93 19.23
C GLN A 54 6.54 -8.58 18.65
N VAL A 55 5.89 -8.60 17.49
CA VAL A 55 5.42 -7.38 16.81
C VAL A 55 4.34 -6.70 17.64
N THR A 56 4.55 -5.42 17.93
CA THR A 56 3.65 -4.60 18.75
C THR A 56 2.86 -3.59 17.92
N SER A 57 3.43 -3.10 16.82
CA SER A 57 2.74 -2.25 15.86
C SER A 57 3.39 -2.34 14.48
N VAL A 58 2.60 -2.08 13.45
CA VAL A 58 3.05 -1.92 12.07
C VAL A 58 2.56 -0.55 11.60
N LYS A 59 3.49 0.33 11.23
CA LYS A 59 3.20 1.59 10.56
C LYS A 59 3.48 1.44 9.08
N VAL A 60 2.46 1.66 8.28
CA VAL A 60 2.51 1.70 6.82
C VAL A 60 2.64 3.15 6.39
N THR A 61 3.51 3.43 5.42
CA THR A 61 3.63 4.74 4.77
C THR A 61 3.54 4.56 3.26
N VAL A 62 2.68 5.36 2.62
CA VAL A 62 2.37 5.27 1.19
C VAL A 62 2.51 6.64 0.55
N GLY A 63 3.16 6.67 -0.61
CA GLY A 63 3.31 7.89 -1.40
C GLY A 63 3.34 7.58 -2.89
N TYR A 64 3.22 8.60 -3.71
CA TYR A 64 3.37 8.51 -5.15
C TYR A 64 4.85 8.74 -5.54
N SER A 65 5.24 8.30 -6.74
CA SER A 65 6.57 8.56 -7.30
C SER A 65 6.87 10.05 -7.48
N THR A 66 5.84 10.91 -7.46
CA THR A 66 5.96 12.38 -7.41
C THR A 66 6.45 12.92 -6.07
N GLY A 67 6.48 12.10 -5.02
CA GLY A 67 6.83 12.48 -3.65
C GLY A 67 5.64 12.87 -2.78
N GLU A 68 4.44 12.97 -3.35
CA GLU A 68 3.21 13.29 -2.62
C GLU A 68 2.72 12.10 -1.78
N PRO A 69 2.22 12.32 -0.55
CA PRO A 69 1.61 11.25 0.23
C PRO A 69 0.28 10.79 -0.39
N MET A 70 -0.02 9.49 -0.28
CA MET A 70 -1.35 8.96 -0.62
C MET A 70 -2.35 9.27 0.50
N ALA A 71 -2.74 10.54 0.62
CA ALA A 71 -3.65 11.00 1.66
C ALA A 71 -5.08 10.53 1.41
N ARG A 72 -5.76 9.99 2.44
CA ARG A 72 -7.14 9.48 2.36
C ARG A 72 -7.34 8.25 1.47
N GLY A 73 -6.26 7.58 1.06
CA GLY A 73 -6.37 6.28 0.39
C GLY A 73 -6.98 5.22 1.29
N ARG A 74 -7.71 4.27 0.70
CA ARG A 74 -8.24 3.09 1.41
C ARG A 74 -7.10 2.12 1.67
N ILE A 75 -7.06 1.55 2.88
CA ILE A 75 -6.15 0.45 3.24
C ILE A 75 -6.95 -0.77 3.69
N GLU A 76 -6.54 -1.94 3.21
CA GLU A 76 -7.11 -3.25 3.51
C GLU A 76 -5.99 -4.17 3.99
N ILE A 77 -6.15 -4.77 5.16
CA ILE A 77 -5.17 -5.64 5.80
C ILE A 77 -5.77 -7.04 5.85
N TYR A 78 -5.10 -7.99 5.21
CA TYR A 78 -5.46 -9.40 5.18
C TYR A 78 -4.49 -10.18 6.06
N ALA A 79 -5.03 -10.77 7.11
CA ALA A 79 -4.29 -11.65 8.01
C ALA A 79 -4.36 -13.11 7.52
N PRO A 80 -3.35 -13.94 7.82
CA PRO A 80 -3.39 -15.39 7.58
C PRO A 80 -4.65 -16.01 8.17
N ASP A 81 -5.23 -17.00 7.51
CA ASP A 81 -6.33 -17.77 8.13
C ASP A 81 -5.86 -18.38 9.47
N PRO A 82 -6.71 -18.38 10.51
CA PRO A 82 -6.34 -19.04 11.76
C PRO A 82 -6.10 -20.54 11.51
N PRO A 83 -5.25 -21.21 12.32
CA PRO A 83 -4.84 -22.60 12.07
C PRO A 83 -5.99 -23.61 11.94
N ASN A 84 -7.17 -23.30 12.47
CA ASN A 84 -8.37 -24.13 12.45
C ASN A 84 -9.46 -23.63 11.48
N ALA A 85 -9.14 -22.68 10.60
CA ALA A 85 -10.10 -22.18 9.64
C ALA A 85 -10.54 -23.27 8.66
N ARG A 86 -11.85 -23.47 8.54
CA ARG A 86 -12.46 -24.29 7.47
C ARG A 86 -12.93 -23.37 6.35
N ARG A 87 -11.98 -22.70 5.70
CA ARG A 87 -12.27 -21.79 4.58
C ARG A 87 -12.26 -22.57 3.27
N ASN A 88 -13.25 -22.32 2.41
CA ASN A 88 -13.20 -22.86 1.06
C ASN A 88 -12.10 -22.10 0.29
N PRO A 89 -11.14 -22.78 -0.38
CA PRO A 89 -10.10 -22.11 -1.18
C PRO A 89 -10.65 -21.13 -2.22
N HIS A 90 -11.89 -21.32 -2.67
CA HIS A 90 -12.56 -20.47 -3.65
C HIS A 90 -13.26 -19.25 -3.05
N ASP A 91 -13.37 -19.14 -1.72
CA ASP A 91 -13.95 -17.95 -1.12
C ASP A 91 -13.08 -16.71 -1.46
N PRO A 92 -13.69 -15.54 -1.67
CA PRO A 92 -12.93 -14.30 -1.84
C PRO A 92 -12.27 -13.89 -0.51
N PRO A 93 -11.00 -13.42 -0.53
CA PRO A 93 -10.31 -13.01 0.69
C PRO A 93 -11.07 -11.85 1.35
N ARG A 94 -11.32 -11.96 2.65
CA ARG A 94 -11.93 -10.90 3.44
C ARG A 94 -10.85 -10.15 4.21
N PRO A 95 -10.81 -8.82 4.16
CA PRO A 95 -9.87 -8.06 4.97
C PRO A 95 -10.17 -8.32 6.45
N TRP A 96 -9.12 -8.55 7.22
CA TRP A 96 -9.20 -8.62 8.68
C TRP A 96 -9.44 -7.23 9.27
N GLN A 97 -8.85 -6.20 8.67
CA GLN A 97 -9.04 -4.81 9.06
C GLN A 97 -9.03 -3.91 7.83
N THR A 98 -9.84 -2.85 7.86
CA THR A 98 -9.85 -1.80 6.84
C THR A 98 -9.64 -0.44 7.49
N GLY A 99 -9.26 0.55 6.70
CA GLY A 99 -9.09 1.91 7.19
C GLY A 99 -8.81 2.92 6.09
N THR A 100 -8.39 4.11 6.53
CA THR A 100 -8.07 5.24 5.65
C THR A 100 -6.72 5.81 6.06
N LEU A 101 -5.83 6.01 5.09
CA LEU A 101 -4.54 6.67 5.28
C LEU A 101 -4.76 8.12 5.75
N ASN A 102 -3.94 8.57 6.70
CA ASN A 102 -4.00 9.95 7.18
C ASN A 102 -3.47 10.94 6.13
N ALA A 103 -3.44 12.24 6.45
CA ALA A 103 -2.96 13.29 5.54
C ALA A 103 -1.48 13.13 5.10
N ARG A 104 -0.69 12.33 5.82
CA ARG A 104 0.71 12.01 5.52
C ARG A 104 0.86 10.67 4.79
N GLY A 105 -0.23 10.03 4.38
CA GLY A 105 -0.19 8.72 3.73
C GLY A 105 0.18 7.60 4.70
N GLU A 106 -0.12 7.75 6.00
CA GLU A 106 0.23 6.76 7.01
C GLU A 106 -0.99 6.03 7.58
N TYR A 107 -0.79 4.77 7.97
CA TYR A 107 -1.74 4.01 8.77
C TYR A 107 -0.98 3.12 9.75
N THR A 108 -1.46 3.01 10.99
CA THR A 108 -0.85 2.13 12.00
C THR A 108 -1.86 1.13 12.50
N PHE A 109 -1.47 -0.14 12.59
CA PHE A 109 -2.26 -1.20 13.18
C PHE A 109 -1.42 -2.09 14.10
N ARG A 110 -2.09 -2.89 14.91
CA ARG A 110 -1.45 -3.89 15.77
C ARG A 110 -1.85 -5.28 15.27
N PRO A 111 -0.92 -6.12 14.78
CA PRO A 111 -1.27 -7.44 14.28
C PRO A 111 -1.71 -8.36 15.43
N ASP A 112 -2.63 -9.26 15.12
CA ASP A 112 -2.99 -10.37 16.02
C ASP A 112 -1.94 -11.49 15.87
N LEU A 113 -1.07 -11.62 16.88
CA LEU A 113 0.01 -12.61 16.87
C LEU A 113 -0.46 -14.06 17.02
N SER A 114 -1.76 -14.31 17.25
CA SER A 114 -2.33 -15.66 17.12
C SER A 114 -2.45 -16.11 15.66
N ARG A 115 -2.36 -15.16 14.71
CA ARG A 115 -2.45 -15.38 13.25
C ARG A 115 -1.09 -15.14 12.58
N ARG A 116 -0.11 -15.95 12.95
CA ARG A 116 1.22 -15.92 12.33
C ARG A 116 1.18 -16.39 10.87
N GLY A 117 2.09 -15.86 10.06
CA GLY A 117 2.24 -16.17 8.65
C GLY A 117 2.27 -14.93 7.77
N ARG A 118 1.83 -15.08 6.52
CA ARG A 118 1.86 -14.03 5.51
C ARG A 118 0.66 -13.09 5.63
N TRP A 119 0.93 -11.86 6.04
CA TRP A 119 0.01 -10.73 6.00
C TRP A 119 0.13 -10.01 4.67
N THR A 120 -1.00 -9.63 4.07
CA THR A 120 -1.03 -8.77 2.87
C THR A 120 -1.66 -7.44 3.25
N ILE A 121 -0.99 -6.35 2.92
CA ILE A 121 -1.50 -5.01 3.15
C ILE A 121 -1.67 -4.36 1.78
N ARG A 122 -2.90 -4.02 1.42
CA ARG A 122 -3.27 -3.43 0.13
C ARG A 122 -3.75 -2.00 0.33
N VAL A 123 -3.40 -1.11 -0.59
CA VAL A 123 -3.87 0.27 -0.61
C VAL A 123 -4.43 0.63 -1.98
N GLU A 124 -5.39 1.56 -1.98
CA GLU A 124 -6.08 2.01 -3.18
C GLU A 124 -6.51 3.46 -3.07
N GLN A 125 -6.24 4.25 -4.10
CA GLN A 125 -6.77 5.60 -4.26
C GLN A 125 -6.82 5.99 -5.74
N ASN A 126 -7.97 6.46 -6.23
CA ASN A 126 -8.15 6.95 -7.60
C ASN A 126 -7.58 5.98 -8.65
N ASN A 127 -7.94 4.69 -8.55
CA ASN A 127 -7.45 3.59 -9.40
C ASN A 127 -5.94 3.31 -9.34
N HIS A 128 -5.19 3.96 -8.44
CA HIS A 128 -3.83 3.54 -8.11
C HIS A 128 -3.86 2.56 -6.95
N THR A 129 -3.20 1.42 -7.12
CA THR A 129 -3.14 0.37 -6.09
C THR A 129 -1.71 -0.08 -5.88
N ASN A 130 -1.37 -0.45 -4.65
CA ASN A 130 -0.19 -1.24 -4.36
C ASN A 130 -0.44 -2.18 -3.18
N PHE A 131 0.45 -3.12 -2.94
CA PHE A 131 0.45 -3.97 -1.77
C PHE A 131 1.87 -4.29 -1.30
N ILE A 132 2.00 -4.64 -0.03
CA ILE A 132 3.20 -5.25 0.54
C ILE A 132 2.84 -6.53 1.28
N LEU A 133 3.82 -7.43 1.37
CA LEU A 133 3.72 -8.65 2.15
C LEU A 133 4.57 -8.50 3.42
N LEU A 134 4.03 -8.96 4.55
CA LEU A 134 4.75 -9.01 5.81
C LEU A 134 4.61 -10.41 6.41
N VAL A 135 5.71 -11.00 6.86
CA VAL A 135 5.70 -12.31 7.53
C VAL A 135 5.88 -12.10 9.03
N ILE A 136 4.80 -12.30 9.80
CA ILE A 136 4.73 -12.08 11.26
C ILE A 136 4.56 -13.41 11.99
#